data_AF-I2K7R2-F1
#
_entry.id   AF-I2K7R2-F1
#
_cell.length_a   1.000
_cell.length_b   1.000
_cell.length_c   1.000
_cell.angle_alpha   90.00
_cell.angle_beta   90.00
_cell.angle_gamma   90.00
#
_symmetry.space_group_name_H-M   'P 1'
#
loop_
_entity.id
_entity.type
_entity.pdbx_description
1 polymer ?
#
loop_
_entity_poly.entity_id
_entity_poly.type
_entity_poly.pdbx_seq_one_letter_code
_entity_poly.pdbx_strand_id
1 'polypeptide(L)'
;MMLKNSSKTYSLLEPKDILSVYYTSLYSGDLSTVKELMTPESYMMTLETFGLRLSLRDPEFKSHLKVIGKDADALSEVEHKLSYDLISRKKSPVIEMKSVSWNGEERQTINYTEDGKIKKLYFSKEKDGWKINYYAGRKVA
;
A
#
# COMPACT_ATOMS: atom_id res chain seq x y z
N MET A 1 -2.20 -0.61 28.43
CA MET A 1 -3.16 -1.67 28.06
C MET A 1 -2.96 -1.95 26.57
N MET A 2 -2.40 -3.10 26.21
CA MET A 2 -1.93 -3.39 24.84
C MET A 2 -3.05 -3.76 23.87
N LEU A 3 -2.92 -3.23 22.66
CA LEU A 3 -3.72 -3.43 21.46
C LEU A 3 -3.72 -4.89 20.99
N LYS A 4 -4.91 -5.49 20.86
CA LYS A 4 -5.15 -6.70 20.05
C LYS A 4 -6.56 -6.63 19.48
N ASN A 5 -6.76 -5.89 18.39
CA ASN A 5 -7.98 -6.05 17.57
C ASN A 5 -7.90 -5.48 16.13
N SER A 6 -6.81 -4.82 15.71
CA SER A 6 -6.75 -4.22 14.36
C SER A 6 -6.77 -5.25 13.22
N SER A 7 -6.12 -6.40 13.41
CA SER A 7 -6.01 -7.46 12.40
C SER A 7 -7.35 -8.02 11.89
N LYS A 8 -8.45 -7.94 12.66
CA LYS A 8 -9.77 -8.44 12.23
C LYS A 8 -10.56 -7.45 11.38
N THR A 9 -10.18 -6.18 11.38
CA THR A 9 -11.00 -5.12 10.76
C THR A 9 -11.01 -5.22 9.23
N TYR A 10 -9.89 -5.65 8.64
CA TYR A 10 -9.73 -5.68 7.19
C TYR A 10 -9.84 -7.08 6.57
N SER A 11 -9.93 -8.14 7.37
CA SER A 11 -9.95 -9.53 6.88
C SER A 11 -11.21 -9.91 6.10
N LEU A 12 -12.27 -9.11 6.22
CA LEU A 12 -13.54 -9.29 5.53
C LEU A 12 -13.70 -8.40 4.30
N LEU A 13 -12.71 -7.53 4.01
CA LEU A 13 -12.81 -6.64 2.87
C LEU A 13 -12.57 -7.39 1.56
N GLU A 14 -13.42 -7.10 0.58
CA GLU A 14 -13.17 -7.48 -0.79
C GLU A 14 -12.21 -6.49 -1.46
N PRO A 15 -11.52 -6.88 -2.55
CA PRO A 15 -10.54 -6.03 -3.21
C PRO A 15 -11.03 -4.62 -3.58
N LYS A 16 -12.31 -4.49 -3.95
CA LYS A 16 -12.95 -3.19 -4.27
C LYS A 16 -12.97 -2.24 -3.07
N ASP A 17 -13.18 -2.78 -1.86
CA ASP A 17 -13.31 -2.00 -0.64
C ASP A 17 -11.90 -1.63 -0.15
N ILE A 18 -10.94 -2.56 -0.29
CA ILE A 18 -9.52 -2.31 -0.03
C ILE A 18 -8.99 -1.17 -0.90
N LEU A 19 -9.37 -1.08 -2.18
CA LEU A 19 -8.94 0.02 -3.06
C LEU A 19 -9.25 1.40 -2.46
N SER A 20 -10.48 1.57 -1.96
CA SER A 20 -10.93 2.83 -1.36
C SER A 20 -10.14 3.13 -0.07
N VAL A 21 -10.07 2.16 0.85
CA VAL A 21 -9.36 2.32 2.12
C VAL A 21 -7.87 2.59 1.90
N TYR A 22 -7.24 1.89 0.95
CA TYR A 22 -5.83 2.06 0.61
C TYR A 22 -5.54 3.50 0.21
N TYR A 23 -6.33 4.07 -0.70
CA TYR A 23 -6.08 5.42 -1.19
C TYR A 23 -6.41 6.49 -0.15
N THR A 24 -7.49 6.33 0.62
CA THR A 24 -7.77 7.23 1.76
C THR A 24 -6.64 7.20 2.79
N SER A 25 -6.13 6.02 3.14
CA SER A 25 -5.05 5.86 4.13
C SER A 25 -3.73 6.42 3.62
N LEU A 26 -3.37 6.11 2.37
CA LEU A 26 -2.14 6.58 1.74
C LEU A 26 -2.07 8.12 1.69
N TYR A 27 -3.15 8.79 1.29
CA TYR A 27 -3.14 10.26 1.18
C TYR A 27 -3.42 10.99 2.50
N SER A 28 -3.89 10.29 3.54
CA SER A 28 -3.94 10.80 4.91
C SER A 28 -2.65 10.51 5.71
N GLY A 29 -1.67 9.83 5.10
CA GLY A 29 -0.42 9.46 5.75
C GLY A 29 -0.54 8.30 6.74
N ASP A 30 -1.66 7.58 6.78
CA ASP A 30 -1.86 6.41 7.64
C ASP A 30 -1.17 5.17 7.06
N LEU A 31 0.16 5.14 7.20
CA LEU A 31 0.97 4.02 6.72
C LEU A 31 0.76 2.74 7.53
N SER A 32 0.24 2.82 8.76
CA SER A 32 -0.13 1.63 9.54
C SER A 32 -1.27 0.88 8.86
N THR A 33 -2.32 1.58 8.44
CA THR A 33 -3.41 0.96 7.68
C THR A 33 -2.92 0.47 6.31
N VAL A 34 -2.10 1.26 5.60
CA VAL A 34 -1.51 0.81 4.33
C VAL A 34 -0.74 -0.51 4.52
N LYS A 35 0.08 -0.62 5.56
CA LYS A 35 0.82 -1.84 5.90
C LYS A 35 -0.08 -3.04 6.13
N GLU A 36 -1.20 -2.85 6.84
CA GLU A 36 -2.17 -3.92 7.08
C GLU A 36 -2.90 -4.37 5.78
N LEU A 37 -3.06 -3.51 4.77
CA LEU A 37 -3.73 -3.85 3.51
C LEU A 37 -2.83 -4.54 2.48
N MET A 38 -1.52 -4.58 2.68
CA MET A 38 -0.54 -5.08 1.71
C MET A 38 0.16 -6.34 2.20
N THR A 39 0.74 -7.11 1.27
CA THR A 39 1.79 -8.08 1.64
C THR A 39 3.05 -7.32 2.09
N PRO A 40 3.91 -7.91 2.96
CA PRO A 40 5.11 -7.25 3.43
C PRO A 40 6.02 -6.72 2.30
N GLU A 41 6.21 -7.51 1.24
CA GLU A 41 7.05 -7.15 0.10
C GLU A 41 6.45 -5.98 -0.69
N SER A 42 5.13 -6.02 -0.92
CA SER A 42 4.43 -4.95 -1.63
C SER A 42 4.42 -3.65 -0.83
N TYR A 43 4.35 -3.75 0.50
CA TYR A 43 4.46 -2.59 1.39
C TYR A 43 5.85 -1.93 1.29
N MET A 44 6.93 -2.71 1.29
CA MET A 44 8.29 -2.15 1.12
C MET A 44 8.43 -1.43 -0.23
N MET A 45 7.93 -2.03 -1.31
CA MET A 45 7.91 -1.39 -2.63
C MET A 45 7.11 -0.08 -2.65
N THR A 46 6.01 -0.02 -1.89
CA THR A 46 5.23 1.22 -1.72
C THR A 46 6.05 2.28 -1.02
N LEU A 47 6.73 1.96 0.09
CA LEU A 47 7.60 2.91 0.78
C LEU A 47 8.70 3.46 -0.13
N GLU A 48 9.35 2.60 -0.92
CA GLU A 48 10.36 2.99 -1.91
C GLU A 48 9.78 3.92 -2.98
N THR A 49 8.63 3.56 -3.54
CA THR A 49 7.99 4.32 -4.62
C THR A 49 7.54 5.71 -4.16
N PHE A 50 6.87 5.80 -3.01
CA PHE A 50 6.37 7.08 -2.49
C PHE A 50 7.47 7.89 -1.82
N GLY A 51 8.49 7.23 -1.26
CA GLY A 51 9.67 7.84 -0.66
C GLY A 51 10.67 8.40 -1.67
N LEU A 52 10.60 8.02 -2.95
CA LEU A 52 11.59 8.42 -3.96
C LEU A 52 11.83 9.94 -3.99
N ARG A 53 10.76 10.74 -4.05
CA ARG A 53 10.88 12.21 -4.09
C ARG A 53 11.55 12.78 -2.84
N LEU A 54 11.26 12.22 -1.67
CA LEU A 54 11.85 12.65 -0.41
C LEU A 54 13.33 12.24 -0.33
N SER A 55 13.68 11.03 -0.79
CA SER A 55 15.06 10.53 -0.85
C SER A 55 15.99 11.36 -1.74
N LEU A 56 15.46 12.10 -2.71
CA LEU A 56 16.25 13.00 -3.54
C LEU A 56 16.63 14.30 -2.81
N ARG A 57 15.93 14.65 -1.72
CA ARG A 57 16.07 15.92 -1.01
C ARG A 57 16.61 15.76 0.41
N ASP A 58 16.40 14.59 1.02
CA ASP A 58 16.86 14.23 2.35
C ASP A 58 17.81 13.01 2.26
N PRO A 59 19.14 13.23 2.34
CA PRO A 59 20.14 12.16 2.30
C PRO A 59 20.03 11.16 3.46
N GLU A 60 19.59 11.60 4.63
CA GLU A 60 19.41 10.75 5.82
C GLU A 60 18.19 9.84 5.63
N PHE A 61 17.07 10.40 5.16
CA PHE A 61 15.93 9.58 4.75
C PHE A 61 16.34 8.55 3.69
N LYS A 62 17.16 8.94 2.71
CA LYS A 62 17.68 8.02 1.69
C LYS A 62 18.54 6.91 2.29
N SER A 63 19.34 7.17 3.33
CA SER A 63 20.10 6.11 3.99
C SER A 63 19.19 5.14 4.73
N HIS A 64 18.19 5.63 5.46
CA HIS A 64 17.20 4.77 6.14
C HIS A 64 16.40 3.94 5.12
N LEU A 65 15.93 4.56 4.03
CA LEU A 65 15.15 3.89 2.98
C LEU A 65 15.87 2.66 2.39
N LYS A 66 17.20 2.70 2.29
CA LYS A 66 18.00 1.58 1.75
C LYS A 66 18.07 0.35 2.65
N VAL A 67 17.74 0.50 3.95
CA VAL A 67 17.93 -0.55 4.95
C VAL A 67 16.64 -0.96 5.66
N ILE A 68 15.48 -0.45 5.23
CA ILE A 68 14.16 -0.75 5.83
C ILE A 68 13.80 -2.25 5.90
N GLY A 69 14.37 -3.07 5.01
CA GLY A 69 14.19 -4.53 5.04
C GLY A 69 15.07 -5.26 6.06
N LYS A 70 15.97 -4.54 6.76
CA LYS A 70 16.98 -5.10 7.66
C LYS A 70 17.01 -4.41 9.03
N ASP A 71 16.52 -3.18 9.10
CA ASP A 71 16.61 -2.32 10.28
C ASP A 71 15.22 -1.77 10.62
N ALA A 72 14.71 -2.17 11.78
CA ALA A 72 13.37 -1.79 12.25
C ALA A 72 13.28 -0.32 12.66
N ASP A 73 14.38 0.26 13.16
CA ASP A 73 14.44 1.67 13.54
C ASP A 73 14.44 2.52 12.27
N ALA A 74 15.22 2.12 11.25
CA ALA A 74 15.19 2.77 9.95
C ALA A 74 13.81 2.68 9.27
N LEU A 75 13.11 1.55 9.41
CA LEU A 75 11.74 1.41 8.92
C LEU A 75 10.80 2.39 9.63
N SER A 76 10.86 2.48 10.96
CA SER A 76 10.04 3.40 11.75
C SER A 76 10.28 4.86 11.35
N GLU A 77 11.54 5.27 11.19
CA GLU A 77 11.91 6.61 10.74
C GLU A 77 11.40 6.92 9.32
N VAL A 78 11.48 5.95 8.41
CA VAL A 78 10.94 6.09 7.05
C VAL A 78 9.42 6.21 7.07
N GLU A 79 8.73 5.37 7.83
CA GLU A 79 7.26 5.44 7.98
C GLU A 79 6.86 6.81 8.54
N HIS A 80 7.54 7.28 9.57
CA HIS A 80 7.28 8.59 10.18
C HIS A 80 7.48 9.75 9.20
N LYS A 81 8.67 9.88 8.60
CA LYS A 81 8.98 10.98 7.66
C LYS A 81 8.09 10.94 6.41
N LEU A 82 7.82 9.74 5.88
CA LEU A 82 6.98 9.58 4.70
C LEU A 82 5.51 9.91 4.98
N SER A 83 4.99 9.55 6.16
CA SER A 83 3.64 9.93 6.59
C SER A 83 3.44 11.45 6.54
N TYR A 84 4.35 12.21 7.13
CA TYR A 84 4.31 13.68 7.09
C TYR A 84 4.44 14.23 5.66
N ASP A 85 5.35 13.71 4.85
CA ASP A 85 5.47 14.16 3.45
C ASP A 85 4.18 13.87 2.67
N LEU A 86 3.54 12.70 2.86
CA LEU A 86 2.27 12.36 2.21
C LEU A 86 1.15 13.33 2.58
N ILE A 87 0.98 13.65 3.87
CA ILE A 87 0.00 14.64 4.36
C ILE A 87 0.28 16.01 3.74
N SER A 88 1.55 16.45 3.75
CA SER A 88 1.94 17.77 3.23
C SER A 88 1.69 17.95 1.74
N ARG A 89 1.60 16.86 0.96
CA ARG A 89 1.26 16.91 -0.46
C ARG A 89 -0.15 17.45 -0.71
N LYS A 90 -1.05 17.38 0.29
CA LYS A 90 -2.46 17.82 0.18
C LYS A 90 -3.15 17.28 -1.08
N LYS A 91 -2.89 16.01 -1.40
CA LYS A 91 -3.47 15.32 -2.56
C LYS A 91 -4.69 14.54 -2.12
N SER A 92 -5.71 14.55 -2.97
CA SER A 92 -6.91 13.73 -2.83
C SER A 92 -7.40 13.36 -4.22
N PRO A 93 -6.74 12.41 -4.91
CA PRO A 93 -7.09 12.08 -6.27
C PRO A 93 -8.47 11.42 -6.34
N VAL A 94 -9.10 11.55 -7.50
CA VAL A 94 -10.36 10.87 -7.81
C VAL A 94 -10.05 9.45 -8.26
N ILE A 95 -10.51 8.47 -7.48
CA ILE A 95 -10.35 7.04 -7.76
C ILE A 95 -11.67 6.47 -8.28
N GLU A 96 -11.68 5.95 -9.50
CA GLU A 96 -12.86 5.31 -10.08
C GLU A 96 -12.54 3.89 -10.53
N MET A 97 -13.21 2.89 -9.95
CA MET A 97 -13.10 1.51 -10.38
C MET A 97 -13.73 1.34 -11.78
N LYS A 98 -13.05 0.63 -12.67
CA LYS A 98 -13.53 0.34 -14.02
C LYS A 98 -13.92 -1.12 -14.19
N SER A 99 -13.07 -2.06 -13.76
CA SER A 99 -13.37 -3.49 -13.85
C SER A 99 -12.52 -4.32 -12.90
N VAL A 100 -12.97 -5.55 -12.65
CA VAL A 100 -12.24 -6.56 -11.88
C VAL A 100 -12.03 -7.78 -12.78
N SER A 101 -10.83 -8.34 -12.77
CA SER A 101 -10.50 -9.57 -13.51
C SER A 101 -9.73 -10.54 -12.63
N TRP A 102 -10.06 -11.83 -12.72
CA TRP A 102 -9.34 -12.88 -12.01
C TRP A 102 -8.05 -13.26 -12.74
N ASN A 103 -6.98 -13.45 -11.97
CA ASN A 103 -5.67 -13.94 -12.44
C ASN A 103 -5.38 -15.37 -11.94
N GLY A 104 -6.36 -16.04 -11.35
CA GLY A 104 -6.27 -17.33 -10.67
C GLY A 104 -7.36 -17.42 -9.59
N GLU A 105 -7.56 -18.58 -8.96
CA GLU A 105 -8.63 -18.77 -7.95
C GLU A 105 -8.50 -17.83 -6.73
N GLU A 106 -7.27 -17.41 -6.41
CA GLU A 106 -6.95 -16.58 -5.27
C GLU A 106 -6.32 -15.24 -5.67
N ARG A 107 -6.50 -14.80 -6.92
CA ARG A 107 -5.86 -13.57 -7.43
C ARG A 107 -6.82 -12.72 -8.25
N GLN A 108 -6.82 -11.42 -7.98
CA GLN A 108 -7.61 -10.44 -8.73
C GLN A 108 -6.77 -9.24 -9.15
N THR A 109 -7.11 -8.66 -10.30
CA THR A 109 -6.68 -7.33 -10.73
C THR A 109 -7.89 -6.42 -10.74
N ILE A 110 -7.75 -5.26 -10.11
CA ILE A 110 -8.67 -4.13 -10.31
C ILE A 110 -8.06 -3.18 -11.33
N ASN A 111 -8.80 -2.89 -12.39
CA ASN A 111 -8.52 -1.77 -13.29
C ASN A 111 -9.32 -0.57 -12.78
N TYR A 112 -8.65 0.57 -12.60
CA TYR A 112 -9.26 1.80 -12.10
C TYR A 112 -8.61 3.01 -12.76
N THR A 113 -9.15 4.20 -12.51
CA THR A 113 -8.52 5.46 -12.87
C THR A 113 -8.16 6.27 -11.62
N GLU A 114 -6.98 6.87 -11.63
CA GLU A 114 -6.52 7.88 -10.66
C GLU A 114 -6.37 9.20 -11.42
N ASP A 115 -7.23 10.18 -11.12
CA ASP A 115 -7.33 11.46 -11.86
C ASP A 115 -7.43 11.24 -13.38
N GLY A 116 -8.31 10.31 -13.78
CA GLY A 116 -8.53 9.94 -15.18
C GLY A 116 -7.44 9.08 -15.82
N LYS A 117 -6.31 8.82 -15.15
CA LYS A 117 -5.24 7.96 -15.66
C LYS A 117 -5.50 6.51 -15.31
N ILE A 118 -5.44 5.63 -16.31
CA ILE A 118 -5.65 4.19 -16.13
C ILE A 118 -4.52 3.60 -15.28
N LYS A 119 -4.92 2.82 -14.28
CA LYS A 119 -4.06 2.12 -13.33
C LYS A 119 -4.57 0.70 -13.07
N LYS A 120 -3.71 -0.11 -12.46
CA LYS A 120 -4.01 -1.48 -12.05
C LYS A 120 -3.53 -1.69 -10.63
N LEU A 121 -4.34 -2.38 -9.83
CA LEU A 121 -3.97 -2.84 -8.50
C LEU A 121 -4.20 -4.33 -8.43
N TYR A 122 -3.24 -5.05 -7.87
CA TYR A 122 -3.19 -6.50 -7.86
C TYR A 122 -3.42 -7.02 -6.45
N PHE A 123 -4.16 -8.10 -6.34
CA PHE A 123 -4.57 -8.69 -5.07
C PHE A 123 -4.31 -10.19 -5.06
N SER A 124 -3.88 -10.71 -3.91
CA SER A 124 -3.89 -12.13 -3.59
C SER A 124 -4.71 -12.37 -2.31
N LYS A 125 -5.34 -13.53 -2.23
CA LYS A 125 -5.99 -14.00 -1.02
C LYS A 125 -4.94 -14.61 -0.11
N GLU A 126 -4.76 -14.04 1.07
CA GLU A 126 -3.87 -14.56 2.11
C GLU A 126 -4.70 -15.22 3.21
N LYS A 127 -4.04 -15.88 4.19
CA LYS A 127 -4.71 -16.53 5.34
C LYS A 127 -5.65 -15.57 6.08
N ASP A 128 -5.30 -14.29 6.13
CA ASP A 128 -6.02 -13.24 6.87
C ASP A 128 -6.89 -12.36 5.96
N GLY A 129 -7.23 -12.83 4.75
CA GLY A 129 -8.08 -12.12 3.79
C GLY A 129 -7.33 -11.59 2.57
N TRP A 130 -8.01 -10.79 1.75
CA TRP A 130 -7.41 -10.19 0.57
C TRP A 130 -6.34 -9.15 0.93
N LYS A 131 -5.21 -9.17 0.22
CA LYS A 131 -4.13 -8.19 0.35
C LYS A 131 -3.74 -7.65 -1.01
N ILE A 132 -3.29 -6.39 -1.03
CA ILE A 132 -2.60 -5.83 -2.19
C ILE A 132 -1.26 -6.55 -2.33
N ASN A 133 -1.04 -7.13 -3.50
CA ASN A 133 0.15 -7.91 -3.83
C ASN A 133 0.62 -7.59 -5.25
N TYR A 134 1.69 -6.80 -5.38
CA TYR A 134 2.23 -6.39 -6.68
C TYR A 134 2.78 -7.55 -7.53
N TYR A 135 3.02 -8.72 -6.93
CA TYR A 135 3.44 -9.93 -7.63
C TYR A 135 2.26 -10.77 -8.16
N ALA A 136 1.02 -10.47 -7.74
CA ALA A 136 -0.18 -11.23 -8.11
C ALA A 136 -0.75 -10.87 -9.50
N GLY A 137 -0.11 -9.97 -10.24
CA GLY A 137 -0.54 -9.54 -11.58
C GLY A 137 -0.35 -10.58 -12.69
N ARG A 138 0.45 -11.61 -12.46
CA ARG A 138 0.64 -12.71 -13.43
C ARG A 138 -0.52 -13.70 -13.33
N LYS A 139 -1.09 -14.06 -14.48
CA LYS A 139 -2.04 -15.17 -14.58
C LYS A 139 -1.36 -16.46 -14.13
N VAL A 140 -2.00 -17.18 -13.22
CA VAL A 140 -1.64 -18.54 -12.85
C VAL A 140 -2.73 -19.47 -13.36
N ALA A 141 -2.31 -20.64 -13.84
CA ALA A 141 -3.20 -21.68 -14.35
C ALA A 141 -3.86 -22.43 -13.19
#